data_AF-A0AA85K362-F1
#
_entry.id   AF-A0AA85K362-F1
#
_cell.length_a   1.000
_cell.length_b   1.000
_cell.length_c   1.000
_cell.angle_alpha   90.00
_cell.angle_beta   90.00
_cell.angle_gamma   90.00
#
_symmetry.space_group_name_H-M   'P 1'
#
loop_
_entity.id
_entity.type
_entity.pdbx_description
1 polymer ?
#
loop_
_entity_poly.entity_id
_entity_poly.type
_entity_poly.pdbx_seq_one_letter_code
_entity_poly.pdbx_strand_id
1 'polypeptide(L)'
;MDDSGNNPQRKQGTRVFKKSSPNGKITTYLCKRDFIDSLAHVDPIEGVVLVDPEYVKGRKVYTHVLSAFRYGREDLDVLGLTFRKDLYLSSAQVYPPVYASENGESGKVLLNPASTTACGAPRSSSNNNSDLEGGEESGGASQSGTLPLTRLQERLIKKLGSNAFPFYFKLPPDAPASVTLQPGPNENGKPCGVDYELRTYVADGSDEKLQKRSFILQFFQPNIFMRQYELSSSGRSITF
;
A
#
# COMPACT_ATOMS: atom_id res chain seq x y z
N MET A 1 8.97 25.09 -50.29
CA MET A 1 7.56 25.50 -50.20
C MET A 1 6.78 24.25 -50.55
N ASP A 2 6.25 23.40 -49.66
CA ASP A 2 5.82 23.46 -48.25
C ASP A 2 5.77 21.97 -47.77
N ASP A 3 6.35 21.56 -46.63
CA ASP A 3 5.73 21.40 -45.30
C ASP A 3 4.44 20.50 -45.34
N SER A 4 4.21 19.40 -44.60
CA SER A 4 4.66 18.86 -43.31
C SER A 4 4.45 17.31 -43.36
N GLY A 5 5.21 16.43 -42.73
CA GLY A 5 5.43 16.39 -41.28
C GLY A 5 4.27 15.74 -40.51
N ASN A 6 3.81 14.53 -40.87
CA ASN A 6 2.88 13.77 -40.02
C ASN A 6 3.60 12.61 -39.33
N ASN A 7 4.23 12.90 -38.20
CA ASN A 7 4.67 11.88 -37.26
C ASN A 7 3.54 11.70 -36.23
N PRO A 8 2.72 10.65 -36.29
CA PRO A 8 1.78 10.38 -35.22
C PRO A 8 2.61 9.98 -34.02
N GLN A 9 2.81 10.92 -33.10
CA GLN A 9 3.37 10.70 -31.77
C GLN A 9 2.67 9.47 -31.21
N ARG A 10 3.34 8.32 -31.26
CA ARG A 10 2.88 7.08 -30.64
C ARG A 10 2.68 7.43 -29.18
N LYS A 11 1.42 7.68 -28.78
CA LYS A 11 1.06 7.91 -27.38
C LYS A 11 1.61 6.71 -26.62
N GLN A 12 2.72 6.91 -25.90
CA GLN A 12 3.29 5.85 -25.09
C GLN A 12 2.18 5.36 -24.17
N GLY A 13 1.87 4.07 -24.24
CA GLY A 13 0.81 3.49 -23.44
C GLY A 13 1.12 3.70 -21.96
N THR A 14 0.10 4.03 -21.17
CA THR A 14 0.22 4.15 -19.70
C THR A 14 0.81 2.85 -19.14
N ARG A 15 1.98 2.95 -18.51
CA ARG A 15 2.67 1.80 -17.91
C ARG A 15 1.92 1.36 -16.65
N VAL A 16 1.71 0.05 -16.50
CA VAL A 16 1.09 -0.56 -15.32
C VAL A 16 2.02 -1.65 -14.80
N PHE A 17 2.14 -1.76 -13.48
CA PHE A 17 2.96 -2.77 -12.84
C PHE A 17 2.07 -3.91 -12.36
N LYS A 18 2.52 -5.16 -12.46
CA LYS A 18 1.74 -6.30 -12.00
C LYS A 18 2.60 -7.31 -11.28
N LYS A 19 2.04 -7.98 -10.30
CA LYS A 19 2.65 -9.13 -9.63
C LYS A 19 1.58 -10.17 -9.32
N SER A 20 1.85 -11.42 -9.70
CA SER A 20 0.97 -12.56 -9.46
C SER A 20 1.41 -13.32 -8.22
N SER A 21 0.47 -13.94 -7.53
CA SER A 21 0.79 -14.88 -6.46
C SER A 21 1.57 -16.08 -7.02
N PRO A 22 2.35 -16.80 -6.21
CA PRO A 22 3.10 -17.97 -6.66
C PRO A 22 2.24 -19.04 -7.36
N ASN A 23 0.98 -19.18 -6.95
CA ASN A 23 0.02 -20.11 -7.57
C ASN A 23 -0.75 -19.52 -8.77
N GLY A 24 -0.52 -18.25 -9.13
CA GLY A 24 -1.19 -17.54 -10.22
C GLY A 24 -2.67 -17.20 -10.01
N LYS A 25 -3.23 -17.50 -8.83
CA LYS A 25 -4.68 -17.39 -8.55
C LYS A 25 -5.16 -15.99 -8.18
N ILE A 26 -4.25 -15.12 -7.78
CA ILE A 26 -4.52 -13.69 -7.62
C ILE A 26 -3.39 -12.91 -8.30
N THR A 27 -3.72 -11.76 -8.89
CA THR A 27 -2.73 -10.85 -9.50
C THR A 27 -3.05 -9.42 -9.16
N THR A 28 -2.10 -8.71 -8.55
CA THR A 28 -2.22 -7.30 -8.21
C THR A 28 -1.62 -6.46 -9.33
N TYR A 29 -2.40 -5.48 -9.80
CA TYR A 29 -1.99 -4.46 -10.75
C TYR A 29 -1.90 -3.12 -10.04
N LEU A 30 -0.74 -2.48 -10.10
CA LEU A 30 -0.48 -1.18 -9.50
C LEU A 30 -0.33 -0.12 -10.60
N CYS A 31 -1.05 0.99 -10.45
CA CYS A 31 -1.12 2.06 -11.45
C CYS A 31 0.18 2.85 -11.56
N LYS A 32 0.92 3.00 -10.45
CA LYS A 32 2.20 3.72 -10.36
C LYS A 32 3.10 3.11 -9.29
N ARG A 33 4.42 3.27 -9.39
CA ARG A 33 5.38 2.81 -8.35
C ARG A 33 6.08 3.96 -7.62
N ASP A 34 6.07 5.13 -8.24
CA ASP A 34 6.62 6.35 -7.68
C ASP A 34 5.43 7.19 -7.21
N PHE A 35 5.36 7.41 -5.90
CA PHE A 35 4.29 8.21 -5.27
C PHE A 35 4.91 9.51 -4.81
N ILE A 36 4.36 10.63 -5.27
CA ILE A 36 4.86 11.95 -4.87
C ILE A 36 4.26 12.28 -3.52
N ASP A 37 5.12 12.50 -2.54
CA ASP A 37 4.77 13.09 -1.27
C ASP A 37 4.97 14.61 -1.36
N SER A 38 3.85 15.33 -1.46
CA SER A 38 3.85 16.75 -1.15
C SER A 38 3.60 16.87 0.35
N LEU A 39 4.31 17.74 1.06
CA LEU A 39 4.18 17.92 2.53
C LEU A 39 2.72 18.14 3.04
N ALA A 40 1.75 18.33 2.14
CA ALA A 40 0.32 18.38 2.42
C ALA A 40 -0.46 17.08 2.10
N HIS A 41 -0.04 16.30 1.10
CA HIS A 41 -0.66 15.03 0.72
C HIS A 41 0.28 14.12 -0.07
N VAL A 42 0.15 12.81 0.17
CA VAL A 42 0.75 11.78 -0.67
C VAL A 42 -0.24 11.37 -1.77
N ASP A 43 0.28 11.26 -2.97
CA ASP A 43 -0.36 10.66 -4.12
C ASP A 43 -1.05 9.31 -3.76
N PRO A 44 -2.36 9.12 -4.02
CA PRO A 44 -3.04 7.89 -3.64
C PRO A 44 -2.44 6.63 -4.28
N ILE A 45 -2.42 5.53 -3.52
CA ILE A 45 -2.01 4.20 -3.97
C ILE A 45 -3.20 3.52 -4.60
N GLU A 46 -3.19 3.39 -5.93
CA GLU A 46 -4.33 2.86 -6.69
C GLU A 46 -3.96 1.62 -7.48
N GLY A 47 -4.87 0.64 -7.49
CA GLY A 47 -4.69 -0.56 -8.29
C GLY A 47 -5.95 -1.38 -8.48
N VAL A 48 -5.75 -2.55 -9.08
CA VAL A 48 -6.79 -3.54 -9.36
C VAL A 48 -6.23 -4.93 -9.02
N VAL A 49 -7.02 -5.77 -8.35
CA VAL A 49 -6.70 -7.17 -8.11
C VAL A 49 -7.56 -8.04 -9.01
N LEU A 50 -6.91 -8.85 -9.84
CA LEU A 50 -7.55 -9.94 -10.57
C LEU A 50 -7.61 -11.17 -9.67
N VAL A 51 -8.80 -11.74 -9.51
CA VAL A 51 -9.07 -12.86 -8.61
C VAL A 51 -9.59 -14.05 -9.39
N ASP A 52 -9.11 -15.26 -9.07
CA ASP A 52 -9.73 -16.51 -9.52
C ASP A 52 -10.82 -16.94 -8.51
N PRO A 53 -12.13 -16.86 -8.86
CA PRO A 53 -13.22 -17.20 -7.95
C PRO A 53 -13.23 -18.68 -7.54
N GLU A 54 -12.81 -19.58 -8.43
CA GLU A 54 -12.75 -21.02 -8.17
C GLU A 54 -11.69 -21.37 -7.12
N TYR A 55 -10.66 -20.53 -7.02
CA TYR A 55 -9.64 -20.66 -5.98
C TYR A 55 -10.09 -20.08 -4.64
N VAL A 56 -10.75 -18.91 -4.65
CA VAL A 56 -11.10 -18.20 -3.42
C VAL A 56 -12.20 -18.91 -2.63
N LYS A 57 -13.18 -19.55 -3.29
CA LYS A 57 -14.20 -20.42 -2.66
C LYS A 57 -14.83 -19.86 -1.37
N GLY A 58 -15.36 -18.64 -1.43
CA GLY A 58 -16.04 -17.99 -0.29
C GLY A 58 -15.11 -17.31 0.72
N ARG A 59 -13.79 -17.42 0.55
CA ARG A 59 -12.80 -16.67 1.33
C ARG A 59 -12.72 -15.23 0.86
N LYS A 60 -11.93 -14.43 1.56
CA LYS A 60 -11.75 -13.00 1.30
C LYS A 60 -10.38 -12.72 0.70
N VAL A 61 -10.29 -11.68 -0.11
CA VAL A 61 -9.03 -11.14 -0.62
C VAL A 61 -8.81 -9.79 0.03
N TYR A 62 -7.68 -9.64 0.72
CA TYR A 62 -7.27 -8.39 1.34
C TYR A 62 -6.05 -7.82 0.60
N THR A 63 -5.98 -6.50 0.55
CA THR A 63 -4.76 -5.76 0.21
C THR A 63 -4.37 -4.88 1.36
N HIS A 64 -3.12 -4.94 1.79
CA HIS A 64 -2.58 -4.11 2.86
C HIS A 64 -1.49 -3.20 2.31
N VAL A 65 -1.43 -1.97 2.82
CA VAL A 65 -0.25 -1.11 2.74
C VAL A 65 0.39 -1.10 4.11
N LEU A 66 1.65 -1.53 4.18
CA LEU A 66 2.43 -1.52 5.41
C LEU A 66 3.62 -0.59 5.24
N SER A 67 3.89 0.23 6.25
CA SER A 67 5.20 0.85 6.45
C SER A 67 5.87 0.18 7.62
N ALA A 68 7.13 -0.20 7.48
CA ALA A 68 7.90 -0.77 8.57
C ALA A 68 9.32 -0.21 8.61
N PHE A 69 9.78 0.13 9.80
CA PHE A 69 11.20 0.35 10.06
C PHE A 69 11.90 -1.00 10.24
N ARG A 70 13.01 -1.19 9.54
CA ARG A 70 13.84 -2.41 9.61
C ARG A 70 15.27 -2.04 9.94
N TYR A 71 15.85 -2.73 10.91
CA TYR A 71 17.25 -2.63 11.30
C TYR A 71 17.81 -4.02 11.64
N GLY A 72 19.03 -4.33 11.21
CA GLY A 72 19.73 -5.55 11.59
C GLY A 72 20.48 -6.22 10.43
N ARG A 73 21.41 -7.11 10.78
CA ARG A 73 22.22 -7.90 9.82
C ARG A 73 21.69 -9.33 9.69
N GLU A 74 21.95 -9.98 8.55
CA GLU A 74 21.48 -11.35 8.28
C GLU A 74 22.11 -12.40 9.22
N ASP A 75 23.38 -12.23 9.58
CA ASP A 75 24.09 -13.11 10.50
C ASP A 75 23.55 -13.04 11.94
N LEU A 76 22.93 -11.91 12.29
CA LEU A 76 22.29 -11.72 13.59
C LEU A 76 20.79 -12.05 13.59
N ASP A 77 20.16 -12.28 12.44
CA ASP A 77 18.77 -12.74 12.32
C ASP A 77 18.62 -14.16 12.91
N VAL A 78 19.65 -15.00 12.74
CA VAL A 78 19.75 -16.33 13.37
C VAL A 78 19.80 -16.22 14.90
N LEU A 79 20.36 -15.13 15.43
CA LEU A 79 20.41 -14.81 16.85
C LEU A 79 19.18 -14.01 17.33
N GLY A 80 18.21 -13.73 16.44
CA GLY A 80 16.99 -12.99 16.75
C GLY A 80 17.19 -11.49 16.99
N LEU A 81 18.28 -10.90 16.52
CA LEU A 81 18.61 -9.47 16.74
C LEU A 81 18.16 -8.56 15.59
N THR A 82 17.31 -9.04 14.68
CA THR A 82 16.67 -8.18 13.69
C THR A 82 15.52 -7.43 14.34
N PHE A 83 15.55 -6.11 14.22
CA PHE A 83 14.49 -5.24 14.67
C PHE A 83 13.59 -4.88 13.50
N ARG A 84 12.30 -5.15 13.64
CA ARG A 84 11.27 -4.68 12.73
C ARG A 84 10.14 -4.07 13.53
N LYS A 85 9.85 -2.80 13.26
CA LYS A 85 8.72 -2.09 13.84
C LYS A 85 7.77 -1.66 12.74
N ASP A 86 6.56 -2.20 12.76
CA ASP A 86 5.50 -1.72 11.89
C ASP A 86 5.10 -0.30 12.34
N LEU A 87 5.16 0.65 11.41
CA LEU A 87 4.88 2.07 11.62
C LEU A 87 3.48 2.45 11.15
N TYR A 88 3.03 1.80 10.08
CA TYR A 88 1.72 2.03 9.47
C TYR A 88 1.17 0.73 8.91
N LEU A 89 -0.13 0.52 9.07
CA LEU A 89 -0.88 -0.54 8.42
C LEU A 89 -2.22 0.06 7.98
N SER A 90 -2.56 -0.12 6.71
CA SER A 90 -3.92 0.08 6.21
C SER A 90 -4.36 -1.16 5.45
N SER A 91 -5.60 -1.59 5.67
CA SER A 91 -6.17 -2.80 5.08
C SER A 91 -7.41 -2.46 4.25
N ALA A 92 -7.55 -3.12 3.11
CA ALA A 92 -8.76 -3.10 2.29
C ALA A 92 -9.19 -4.54 1.96
N GLN A 93 -10.46 -4.88 2.23
CA GLN A 93 -11.09 -6.09 1.67
C GLN A 93 -11.48 -5.81 0.22
N VAL A 94 -10.77 -6.44 -0.72
CA VAL A 94 -10.96 -6.25 -2.16
C VAL A 94 -12.00 -7.23 -2.72
N TYR A 95 -12.08 -8.45 -2.16
CA TYR A 95 -13.07 -9.44 -2.52
C TYR A 95 -13.63 -10.13 -1.26
N PRO A 96 -14.95 -10.40 -1.18
CA PRO A 96 -15.97 -9.89 -2.08
C PRO A 96 -16.05 -8.35 -2.00
N PRO A 97 -16.36 -7.66 -3.13
CA PRO A 97 -16.45 -6.21 -3.15
C PRO A 97 -17.59 -5.73 -2.24
N VAL A 98 -17.31 -4.73 -1.41
CA VAL A 98 -18.30 -4.08 -0.57
C VAL A 98 -18.78 -2.83 -1.30
N TYR A 99 -20.09 -2.68 -1.51
CA TYR A 99 -20.67 -1.52 -2.18
C TYR A 99 -21.53 -0.72 -1.20
N ALA A 100 -21.52 0.60 -1.33
CA ALA A 100 -22.48 1.45 -0.64
C ALA A 100 -23.84 1.31 -1.32
N SER A 101 -24.93 1.26 -0.54
CA SER A 101 -26.27 1.40 -1.07
C SER A 101 -26.58 2.89 -1.19
N GLU A 102 -26.41 3.48 -2.37
CA GLU A 102 -27.07 4.76 -2.68
C GLU A 102 -28.35 4.50 -3.47
N ASN A 103 -29.41 5.17 -3.05
CA ASN A 103 -30.75 5.05 -3.59
C ASN A 103 -30.78 5.49 -5.05
N GLY A 104 -30.90 4.51 -5.96
CA GLY A 104 -31.52 4.69 -7.27
C GLY A 104 -30.82 5.64 -8.25
N GLU A 105 -29.65 5.24 -8.78
CA GLU A 105 -29.25 5.39 -10.19
C GLU A 105 -27.85 4.78 -10.37
N SER A 106 -27.76 3.74 -11.21
CA SER A 106 -26.61 3.06 -11.85
C SER A 106 -25.13 3.42 -11.52
N GLY A 107 -24.77 3.69 -10.27
CA GLY A 107 -23.40 3.83 -9.79
C GLY A 107 -23.11 2.83 -8.67
N LYS A 108 -22.58 1.64 -8.99
CA LYS A 108 -22.05 0.74 -7.95
C LYS A 108 -20.79 1.35 -7.36
N VAL A 109 -20.89 2.09 -6.26
CA VAL A 109 -19.70 2.67 -5.62
C VAL A 109 -19.08 1.69 -4.64
N LEU A 110 -17.79 1.42 -4.83
CA LEU A 110 -17.02 0.52 -3.97
C LEU A 110 -16.67 1.23 -2.66
N LEU A 111 -17.13 0.66 -1.55
CA LEU A 111 -16.69 1.03 -0.22
C LEU A 111 -15.31 0.41 -0.01
N ASN A 112 -14.30 1.26 0.14
CA ASN A 112 -13.05 0.83 0.74
C ASN A 112 -13.31 0.70 2.24
N PRO A 113 -13.19 -0.50 2.85
CA PRO A 113 -13.39 -0.62 4.29
C PRO A 113 -12.33 0.21 5.04
N ALA A 114 -12.72 0.70 6.22
CA ALA A 114 -11.95 1.64 7.01
C ALA A 114 -10.48 1.19 7.19
N SER A 115 -9.55 2.08 6.86
CA SER A 115 -8.14 1.96 7.22
C SER A 115 -7.99 1.94 8.74
N THR A 116 -7.84 0.75 9.34
CA THR A 116 -7.46 0.66 10.75
C THR A 116 -6.00 1.09 10.89
N THR A 117 -5.78 2.38 11.18
CA THR A 117 -4.44 2.92 11.40
C THR A 117 -4.00 2.57 12.81
N ALA A 118 -3.08 1.62 12.94
CA ALA A 118 -2.34 1.42 14.18
C ALA A 118 -1.07 2.27 14.14
N CYS A 119 -1.18 3.56 14.45
CA CYS A 119 -0.02 4.33 14.86
C CYS A 119 0.34 3.89 16.29
N GLY A 120 1.64 3.67 16.55
CA GLY A 120 2.10 3.12 17.83
C GLY A 120 1.95 4.10 18.99
N ALA A 121 0.74 4.32 19.49
CA ALA A 121 0.56 4.86 20.83
C ALA A 121 0.90 3.74 21.85
N PRO A 122 1.65 4.05 22.93
CA PRO A 122 1.88 3.08 23.99
C PRO A 122 0.53 2.73 24.63
N ARG A 123 0.15 1.45 24.60
CA ARG A 123 -0.96 0.94 25.41
C ARG A 123 -0.55 1.07 26.87
N SER A 124 -0.98 2.12 27.55
CA SER A 124 -0.95 2.19 29.01
C SER A 124 -1.84 1.08 29.55
N SER A 125 -1.28 0.24 30.41
CA SER A 125 -1.95 -0.85 31.11
C SER A 125 -3.27 -0.40 31.74
N SER A 126 -4.36 -1.10 31.43
CA SER A 126 -5.65 -0.91 32.08
C SER A 126 -5.59 -1.35 33.54
N ASN A 127 -5.81 -0.41 34.45
CA ASN A 127 -6.25 -0.68 35.81
C ASN A 127 -7.66 -0.08 35.96
N ASN A 128 -8.61 -0.89 36.42
CA ASN A 128 -10.01 -0.51 36.59
C ASN A 128 -10.16 0.48 37.76
N ASN A 129 -10.88 1.60 37.55
CA ASN A 129 -12.06 2.00 38.35
C ASN A 129 -12.62 3.39 37.97
N SER A 130 -13.95 3.40 37.82
CA SER A 130 -14.99 4.40 38.18
C SER A 130 -14.84 5.91 37.90
N ASP A 131 -15.94 6.41 37.34
CA ASP A 131 -16.60 7.72 37.56
C ASP A 131 -16.37 8.87 36.57
N LEU A 132 -17.51 9.53 36.29
CA LEU A 132 -17.85 10.49 35.24
C LEU A 132 -17.20 11.87 35.42
N GLU A 133 -16.85 12.55 34.32
CA GLU A 133 -17.32 13.91 33.97
C GLU A 133 -16.87 14.33 32.56
N GLY A 134 -17.65 15.22 31.92
CA GLY A 134 -17.63 15.49 30.49
C GLY A 134 -16.50 16.40 29.97
N GLY A 135 -16.23 16.25 28.67
CA GLY A 135 -15.42 17.14 27.86
C GLY A 135 -15.65 16.81 26.38
N GLU A 136 -16.17 17.78 25.63
CA GLU A 136 -16.31 17.71 24.18
C GLU A 136 -14.91 17.72 23.53
N GLU A 137 -14.49 16.61 22.93
CA GLU A 137 -13.31 16.57 22.06
C GLU A 137 -13.67 15.95 20.70
N SER A 138 -13.30 16.68 19.66
CA SER A 138 -13.67 16.47 18.26
C SER A 138 -13.35 15.07 17.78
N GLY A 139 -14.39 14.40 17.26
CA GLY A 139 -14.30 13.06 16.69
C GLY A 139 -13.26 12.97 15.58
N GLY A 140 -12.33 12.02 15.74
CA GLY A 140 -11.47 11.55 14.67
C GLY A 140 -12.33 11.02 13.53
N ALA A 141 -12.36 11.74 12.41
CA ALA A 141 -13.11 11.37 11.23
C ALA A 141 -12.50 10.12 10.58
N SER A 142 -13.08 8.96 10.86
CA SER A 142 -12.96 7.75 10.04
C SER A 142 -13.39 8.07 8.61
N GLN A 143 -12.44 8.35 7.70
CA GLN A 143 -12.78 8.64 6.30
C GLN A 143 -13.11 7.34 5.53
N SER A 144 -14.29 6.79 5.80
CA SER A 144 -15.00 5.87 4.91
C SER A 144 -15.50 6.68 3.69
N GLY A 145 -14.60 6.98 2.76
CA GLY A 145 -14.89 7.78 1.58
C GLY A 145 -15.35 6.94 0.38
N THR A 146 -16.58 7.18 -0.07
CA THR A 146 -17.10 6.79 -1.39
C THR A 146 -16.27 7.50 -2.48
N LEU A 147 -15.36 6.79 -3.18
CA LEU A 147 -14.52 7.40 -4.23
C LEU A 147 -14.86 6.84 -5.63
N PRO A 148 -14.99 7.69 -6.65
CA PRO A 148 -15.16 7.24 -8.03
C PRO A 148 -13.90 6.53 -8.53
N LEU A 149 -14.08 5.59 -9.46
CA LEU A 149 -12.96 4.89 -10.08
C LEU A 149 -12.11 5.82 -10.93
N THR A 150 -10.80 5.58 -10.96
CA THR A 150 -9.93 6.33 -11.86
C THR A 150 -10.00 5.78 -13.28
N ARG A 151 -9.75 6.63 -14.28
CA ARG A 151 -9.75 6.24 -15.70
C ARG A 151 -8.85 5.03 -15.99
N LEU A 152 -7.76 4.88 -15.23
CA LEU A 152 -6.86 3.73 -15.39
C LEU A 152 -7.45 2.46 -14.78
N GLN A 153 -8.07 2.54 -13.60
CA GLN A 153 -8.82 1.41 -13.01
C GLN A 153 -9.95 0.96 -13.92
N GLU A 154 -10.76 1.87 -14.46
CA GLU A 154 -11.83 1.56 -15.42
C GLU A 154 -11.28 0.81 -16.64
N ARG A 155 -10.19 1.30 -17.23
CA ARG A 155 -9.52 0.66 -18.37
C ARG A 155 -8.98 -0.73 -18.02
N LEU A 156 -8.40 -0.89 -16.82
CA LEU A 156 -7.89 -2.17 -16.35
C LEU A 156 -9.03 -3.16 -16.12
N ILE A 157 -10.10 -2.76 -15.44
CA ILE A 157 -11.28 -3.60 -15.20
C ILE A 157 -11.91 -4.02 -16.53
N LYS A 158 -12.09 -3.07 -17.45
CA LYS A 158 -12.60 -3.37 -18.81
C LYS A 158 -11.71 -4.36 -19.57
N LYS A 159 -10.39 -4.28 -19.38
CA LYS A 159 -9.41 -5.16 -20.04
C LYS A 159 -9.31 -6.54 -19.39
N LEU A 160 -9.42 -6.62 -18.06
CA LEU A 160 -9.19 -7.83 -17.27
C LEU A 160 -10.46 -8.65 -17.04
N GLY A 161 -11.64 -8.04 -17.18
CA GLY A 161 -12.94 -8.69 -17.04
C GLY A 161 -13.58 -8.52 -15.66
N SER A 162 -14.68 -9.25 -15.43
CA SER A 162 -15.55 -9.10 -14.25
C SER A 162 -14.91 -9.49 -12.91
N ASN A 163 -13.79 -10.21 -12.94
CA ASN A 163 -13.08 -10.67 -11.74
C ASN A 163 -11.94 -9.73 -11.33
N ALA A 164 -11.95 -8.50 -11.85
CA ALA A 164 -10.98 -7.47 -11.56
C ALA A 164 -11.60 -6.43 -10.62
N PHE A 165 -11.06 -6.34 -9.40
CA PHE A 165 -11.62 -5.55 -8.31
C PHE A 165 -10.65 -4.44 -7.92
N PRO A 166 -11.05 -3.16 -7.94
CA PRO A 166 -10.16 -2.04 -7.65
C PRO A 166 -9.95 -1.88 -6.14
N PHE A 167 -8.84 -1.23 -5.80
CA PHE A 167 -8.54 -0.77 -4.45
C PHE A 167 -7.86 0.60 -4.52
N TYR A 168 -7.92 1.33 -3.41
CA TYR A 168 -7.14 2.55 -3.23
C TYR A 168 -6.67 2.68 -1.78
N PHE A 169 -5.58 3.41 -1.55
CA PHE A 169 -5.14 3.83 -0.21
C PHE A 169 -4.68 5.27 -0.25
N LYS A 170 -5.05 6.05 0.77
CA LYS A 170 -4.46 7.35 1.05
C LYS A 170 -3.55 7.17 2.25
N LEU A 171 -2.27 7.51 2.10
CA LEU A 171 -1.38 7.58 3.25
C LEU A 171 -1.74 8.83 4.06
N PRO A 172 -1.65 8.78 5.39
CA PRO A 172 -1.84 9.97 6.20
C PRO A 172 -0.69 10.97 5.96
N PRO A 173 -0.90 12.30 6.13
CA PRO A 173 0.13 13.30 5.86
C PRO A 173 1.39 13.19 6.73
N ASP A 174 1.28 12.52 7.88
CA ASP A 174 2.37 12.24 8.82
C ASP A 174 3.04 10.87 8.57
N ALA A 175 2.67 10.17 7.49
CA ALA A 175 3.30 8.93 7.11
C ALA A 175 4.80 9.16 6.86
N PRO A 176 5.70 8.31 7.39
CA PRO A 176 7.13 8.49 7.24
C PRO A 176 7.54 8.37 5.76
N ALA A 177 8.50 9.18 5.31
CA ALA A 177 9.08 8.99 3.97
C ALA A 177 9.78 7.64 3.84
N SER A 178 9.82 7.08 2.63
CA SER A 178 10.73 5.96 2.36
C SER A 178 12.15 6.48 2.46
N VAL A 179 12.93 5.94 3.39
CA VAL A 179 14.35 6.31 3.53
C VAL A 179 15.10 5.04 3.88
N THR A 180 16.09 4.71 3.07
CA THR A 180 16.89 3.51 3.24
C THR A 180 18.38 3.88 3.21
N LEU A 181 19.05 3.60 4.32
CA LEU A 181 20.50 3.67 4.46
C LEU A 181 21.10 2.38 3.90
N GLN A 182 21.86 2.51 2.82
CA GLN A 182 22.60 1.38 2.26
C GLN A 182 23.84 1.11 3.11
N PRO A 183 24.16 -0.16 3.41
CA PRO A 183 25.42 -0.51 4.06
C PRO A 183 26.61 -0.07 3.21
N GLY A 184 27.72 0.26 3.85
CA GLY A 184 28.97 0.55 3.13
C GLY A 184 29.45 -0.66 2.30
N PRO A 185 30.30 -0.45 1.28
CA PRO A 185 30.76 -1.53 0.39
C PRO A 185 31.41 -2.73 1.09
N ASN A 186 31.94 -2.51 2.30
CA ASN A 186 32.63 -3.51 3.12
C ASN A 186 31.84 -3.89 4.39
N GLU A 187 30.59 -3.43 4.51
CA GLU A 187 29.72 -3.75 5.65
C GLU A 187 28.76 -4.88 5.24
N ASN A 188 28.82 -6.01 5.94
CA ASN A 188 27.77 -7.02 5.86
C ASN A 188 26.54 -6.51 6.63
N GLY A 189 25.44 -6.26 5.94
CA GLY A 189 24.18 -5.84 6.56
C GLY A 189 23.07 -5.66 5.54
N LYS A 190 21.81 -5.69 5.99
CA LYS A 190 20.68 -5.26 5.15
C LYS A 190 20.58 -3.74 5.18
N PRO A 191 20.03 -3.14 4.12
CA PRO A 191 19.67 -1.73 4.17
C PRO A 191 18.76 -1.46 5.37
N CYS A 192 19.07 -0.39 6.11
CA CYS A 192 18.31 0.02 7.30
C CYS A 192 17.41 1.17 6.90
N GLY A 193 16.13 1.11 7.23
CA GLY A 193 15.24 2.16 6.79
C GLY A 193 13.77 1.92 7.02
N VAL A 194 12.99 2.84 6.49
CA VAL A 194 11.53 2.74 6.37
C VAL A 194 11.21 2.28 4.96
N ASP A 195 10.57 1.11 4.86
CA ASP A 195 10.12 0.56 3.59
C ASP A 195 8.59 0.50 3.56
N TYR A 196 8.02 0.71 2.38
CA TYR A 196 6.60 0.48 2.12
C TYR A 196 6.36 -0.80 1.33
N GLU A 197 5.38 -1.56 1.79
CA GLU A 197 5.01 -2.86 1.27
C GLU A 197 3.52 -2.90 0.93
N LEU A 198 3.21 -3.19 -0.33
CA LEU A 198 1.87 -3.58 -0.76
C LEU A 198 1.75 -5.11 -0.68
N ARG A 199 0.77 -5.58 0.09
CA ARG A 199 0.56 -6.99 0.40
C ARG A 199 -0.84 -7.43 0.01
N THR A 200 -0.99 -8.25 -1.04
CA THR A 200 -2.30 -8.82 -1.41
C THR A 200 -2.34 -10.31 -1.08
N TYR A 201 -3.40 -10.77 -0.42
CA TYR A 201 -3.53 -12.17 -0.02
C TYR A 201 -4.97 -12.65 0.14
N VAL A 202 -5.15 -13.97 0.14
CA VAL A 202 -6.42 -14.66 0.43
C VAL A 202 -6.42 -15.14 1.88
N ALA A 203 -7.48 -14.86 2.64
CA ALA A 203 -7.66 -15.28 4.03
C ALA A 203 -9.13 -15.46 4.40
N ASP A 204 -9.41 -16.15 5.50
CA ASP A 204 -10.79 -16.32 6.00
C ASP A 204 -11.24 -15.08 6.80
N GLY A 205 -10.29 -14.38 7.44
CA GLY A 205 -10.46 -13.09 8.14
C GLY A 205 -9.23 -12.16 7.99
N SER A 206 -9.32 -10.91 8.42
CA SER A 206 -8.23 -9.91 8.26
C SER A 206 -6.99 -10.21 9.11
N ASP A 207 -7.18 -10.81 10.28
CA ASP A 207 -6.13 -11.04 11.30
C ASP A 207 -5.51 -12.45 11.26
N GLU A 208 -5.81 -13.24 10.22
CA GLU A 208 -5.30 -14.60 10.11
C GLU A 208 -3.84 -14.64 9.59
N LYS A 209 -3.05 -15.59 10.07
CA LYS A 209 -1.63 -15.74 9.70
C LYS A 209 -1.52 -15.98 8.19
N LEU A 210 -1.01 -14.98 7.46
CA LEU A 210 -0.89 -15.00 6.00
C LEU A 210 -0.23 -16.29 5.47
N GLN A 211 -0.93 -17.02 4.61
CA GLN A 211 -0.35 -18.16 3.90
C GLN A 211 0.62 -17.69 2.81
N LYS A 212 1.90 -18.05 2.92
CA LYS A 212 2.98 -17.67 1.97
C LYS A 212 2.65 -17.98 0.49
N ARG A 213 1.82 -18.99 0.21
CA ARG A 213 1.48 -19.42 -1.17
C ARG A 213 0.48 -18.50 -1.88
N SER A 214 -0.25 -17.68 -1.13
CA SER A 214 -1.34 -16.84 -1.64
C SER A 214 -1.01 -15.36 -1.51
N PHE A 215 0.27 -15.03 -1.41
CA PHE A 215 0.76 -13.73 -0.98
C PHE A 215 1.58 -13.05 -2.08
N ILE A 216 1.31 -11.77 -2.30
CA ILE A 216 2.06 -10.89 -3.20
C ILE A 216 2.69 -9.79 -2.35
N LEU A 217 4.02 -9.64 -2.44
CA LEU A 217 4.74 -8.50 -1.86
C LEU A 217 5.26 -7.59 -2.96
N GLN A 218 4.84 -6.33 -2.98
CA GLN A 218 5.40 -5.32 -3.88
C GLN A 218 5.91 -4.13 -3.08
N PHE A 219 7.21 -3.89 -3.16
CA PHE A 219 7.82 -2.68 -2.62
C PHE A 219 7.51 -1.49 -3.53
N PHE A 220 7.25 -0.35 -2.91
CA PHE A 220 7.12 0.94 -3.58
C PHE A 220 7.71 2.02 -2.66
N GLN A 221 8.08 3.16 -3.24
CA GLN A 221 8.66 4.26 -2.48
C GLN A 221 7.75 5.48 -2.62
N PRO A 222 7.08 5.92 -1.53
CA PRO A 222 6.63 7.30 -1.46
C PRO A 222 7.86 8.20 -1.35
N ASN A 223 8.09 8.97 -2.40
CA ASN A 223 9.24 9.84 -2.55
C ASN A 223 8.86 11.25 -2.10
N ILE A 224 9.60 11.79 -1.14
CA ILE A 224 9.73 13.23 -0.98
C ILE A 224 10.66 13.71 -2.09
N PHE A 225 10.27 14.72 -2.86
CA PHE A 225 11.13 15.32 -3.88
C PHE A 225 12.25 16.14 -3.21
N MET A 226 13.25 15.47 -2.64
CA MET A 226 14.50 16.08 -2.20
C MET A 226 15.66 15.16 -2.57
N ARG A 227 16.54 15.71 -3.41
CA ARG A 227 17.83 15.22 -3.91
C ARG A 227 18.45 14.04 -3.15
N GLN A 228 18.96 13.07 -3.90
CA GLN A 228 20.04 12.19 -3.43
C GLN A 228 21.18 13.05 -2.86
N TYR A 229 21.57 12.80 -1.61
CA TYR A 229 22.80 13.31 -1.03
C TYR A 229 23.72 12.12 -0.75
N GLU A 230 24.87 12.08 -1.41
CA GLU A 230 26.00 11.25 -0.98
C GLU A 230 26.71 11.97 0.18
N LEU A 231 26.76 11.34 1.35
CA LEU A 231 27.59 11.82 2.45
C LEU A 231 29.03 11.37 2.19
N SER A 232 29.74 12.18 1.39
CA SER A 232 31.08 11.96 0.85
C SER A 232 32.22 11.78 1.87
N SER A 233 31.97 11.74 3.18
CA SER A 233 33.02 11.48 4.19
C SER A 233 33.08 10.03 4.67
N SER A 234 32.05 9.20 4.44
CA SER A 234 31.98 7.82 4.97
C SER A 234 31.69 6.73 3.93
N GLY A 235 31.45 7.09 2.66
CA GLY A 235 31.10 6.12 1.61
C GLY A 235 29.72 5.45 1.79
N ARG A 236 28.86 5.99 2.66
CA ARG A 236 27.49 5.53 2.87
C ARG A 236 26.52 6.29 1.96
N SER A 237 25.57 5.56 1.38
CA SER A 237 24.55 6.12 0.48
C SER A 237 23.17 6.09 1.12
N ILE A 238 22.42 7.18 0.94
CA ILE A 238 21.02 7.31 1.38
C ILE A 238 20.14 7.25 0.14
N THR A 239 19.21 6.31 0.10
CA THR A 239 18.15 6.24 -0.90
C THR A 239 16.87 6.79 -0.28
N PHE A 240 16.25 7.75 -0.97
CA PHE A 240 14.88 8.20 -0.73
C PHE A 240 13.98 7.44 -1.72
#